data_AF-A0AAN9IS53-F1
#
_entry.id   AF-A0AAN9IS53-F1
#
_cell.length_a   1.000
_cell.length_b   1.000
_cell.length_c   1.000
_cell.angle_alpha   90.00
_cell.angle_beta   90.00
_cell.angle_gamma   90.00
#
_symmetry.space_group_name_H-M   'P 1'
#
loop_
_entity.id
_entity.type
_entity.pdbx_description
1 polymer ?
#
loop_
_entity_poly.entity_id
_entity_poly.type
_entity_poly.pdbx_seq_one_letter_code
_entity_poly.pdbx_strand_id
1 'polypeptide(L)'
;MALKHFFVFAFVCDRYGITLNNVILAEDKHKPMYDERTEKYNVEFIAGGATQNSIKVAQWMLQVPGATSYMGGIGNDKYGEEMKKNSRLAGVNVQYYEDETTPTGTCSVCVVGGERSLVANLGAANCYKTEHLKRPENWALVEKAKYFYIAGFFLTVSPDSIQLVAEHVAANNKIFTIPLLSVSSSRMCRRKLSLKDPSLIN
;
A
#
# COMPACT_ATOMS: atom_id res chain seq x y z
N MET A 1 24.18 -6.96 4.53
CA MET A 1 23.54 -8.20 4.03
C MET A 1 23.11 -9.01 5.25
N ALA A 2 21.83 -9.00 5.60
CA ALA A 2 21.26 -9.79 6.69
C ALA A 2 19.83 -10.19 6.28
N LEU A 3 19.71 -11.34 5.61
CA LEU A 3 18.43 -12.05 5.48
C LEU A 3 18.17 -12.76 6.81
N LYS A 4 17.32 -12.20 7.67
CA LYS A 4 16.82 -12.92 8.85
C LYS A 4 15.41 -13.44 8.60
N HIS A 5 15.37 -14.58 7.91
CA HIS A 5 14.43 -15.69 8.12
C HIS A 5 12.94 -15.43 7.84
N PHE A 6 12.58 -15.44 6.54
CA PHE A 6 11.21 -15.76 6.09
C PHE A 6 11.01 -17.28 6.15
N PHE A 7 10.58 -17.83 7.28
CA PHE A 7 10.11 -19.22 7.33
C PHE A 7 8.61 -19.25 7.55
N VAL A 8 7.85 -19.59 6.51
CA VAL A 8 6.52 -20.17 6.70
C VAL A 8 6.35 -21.38 5.79
N PHE A 9 6.24 -22.54 6.44
CA PHE A 9 6.08 -23.88 5.89
C PHE A 9 4.83 -24.02 5.00
N ALA A 10 4.90 -24.90 4.01
CA ALA A 10 3.78 -25.32 3.14
C ALA A 10 2.48 -25.61 3.92
N PHE A 11 2.61 -26.12 5.15
CA PHE A 11 1.51 -26.41 6.06
C PHE A 11 0.57 -25.23 6.35
N VAL A 12 1.07 -23.98 6.39
CA VAL A 12 0.19 -22.80 6.61
C VAL A 12 -0.61 -22.49 5.35
N CYS A 13 -0.02 -22.66 4.17
CA CYS A 13 -0.74 -22.50 2.91
C CYS A 13 -1.90 -23.48 2.81
N ASP A 14 -1.65 -24.76 3.11
CA ASP A 14 -2.67 -25.80 3.03
C ASP A 14 -3.82 -25.57 4.01
N ARG A 15 -3.51 -25.24 5.28
CA ARG A 15 -4.54 -25.00 6.31
C ARG A 15 -5.49 -23.86 5.99
N TYR A 16 -4.98 -22.80 5.36
CA TYR A 16 -5.76 -21.61 5.01
C TYR A 16 -6.24 -21.60 3.55
N GLY A 17 -5.96 -22.64 2.77
CA GLY A 17 -6.34 -22.72 1.36
C GLY A 17 -5.66 -21.68 0.48
N ILE A 18 -4.41 -21.32 0.80
CA ILE A 18 -3.63 -20.31 0.06
C ILE A 18 -2.86 -21.00 -1.06
N THR A 19 -3.26 -20.75 -2.30
CA THR A 19 -2.49 -21.17 -3.48
C THR A 19 -1.12 -20.48 -3.50
N LEU A 20 -0.06 -21.22 -3.85
CA LEU A 20 1.28 -20.67 -4.03
C LEU A 20 1.34 -19.66 -5.19
N ASN A 21 2.28 -18.71 -5.13
CA ASN A 21 2.43 -17.60 -6.08
C ASN A 21 1.17 -16.75 -6.28
N ASN A 22 0.36 -16.59 -5.24
CA ASN A 22 -0.90 -15.85 -5.33
C ASN A 22 -0.94 -14.63 -4.41
N VAL A 23 -1.73 -13.62 -4.80
CA VAL A 23 -1.97 -12.40 -4.01
C VAL A 23 -3.46 -12.24 -3.83
N ILE A 24 -3.93 -12.41 -2.59
CA ILE A 24 -5.36 -12.39 -2.26
C ILE A 24 -5.67 -11.45 -1.11
N LEU A 25 -6.92 -11.00 -1.04
CA LEU A 25 -7.44 -10.32 0.15
C LEU A 25 -7.83 -11.35 1.21
N ALA A 26 -7.66 -10.99 2.48
CA ALA A 26 -8.05 -11.83 3.60
C ALA A 26 -9.58 -12.01 3.64
N GLU A 27 -10.02 -13.25 3.76
CA GLU A 27 -11.39 -13.63 4.09
C GLU A 27 -11.45 -13.94 5.59
N ASP A 28 -12.64 -14.16 6.15
CA ASP A 28 -12.78 -14.47 7.59
C ASP A 28 -11.96 -15.70 8.01
N LYS A 29 -11.87 -16.71 7.14
CA LYS A 29 -11.02 -17.89 7.37
C LYS A 29 -9.53 -17.56 7.50
N HIS A 30 -9.06 -16.47 6.88
CA HIS A 30 -7.65 -16.06 6.91
C HIS A 30 -7.29 -15.23 8.15
N LYS A 31 -8.27 -14.61 8.85
CA LYS A 31 -7.99 -13.67 9.95
C LYS A 31 -7.23 -14.31 11.14
N PRO A 32 -7.56 -15.53 11.60
CA PRO A 32 -6.83 -16.15 12.72
C PRO A 32 -5.34 -16.41 12.44
N MET A 33 -4.93 -16.43 11.17
CA MET A 33 -3.55 -16.69 10.75
C MET A 33 -2.57 -15.63 11.27
N TYR A 34 -3.00 -14.37 11.36
CA TYR A 34 -2.11 -13.26 11.74
C TYR A 34 -1.69 -13.40 13.21
N ASP A 35 -2.65 -13.66 14.09
CA ASP A 35 -2.40 -13.83 15.53
C ASP A 35 -1.61 -15.12 15.79
N GLU A 36 -2.02 -16.25 15.16
CA GLU A 36 -1.30 -17.52 15.26
C GLU A 36 0.19 -17.36 14.90
N ARG A 37 0.49 -16.56 13.88
CA ARG A 37 1.87 -16.32 13.46
C ARG A 37 2.67 -15.57 14.51
N THR A 38 2.09 -14.53 15.10
CA THR A 38 2.76 -13.72 16.13
C THR A 38 2.98 -14.49 17.43
N GLU A 39 2.11 -15.45 17.74
CA GLU A 39 2.22 -16.27 18.95
C GLU A 39 3.17 -17.45 18.80
N LYS A 40 3.13 -18.14 17.64
CA LYS A 40 3.86 -19.41 17.45
C LYS A 40 5.24 -19.26 16.82
N TYR A 41 5.52 -18.13 16.17
CA TYR A 41 6.75 -17.94 15.42
C TYR A 41 7.40 -16.61 15.75
N ASN A 42 8.73 -16.55 15.66
CA ASN A 42 9.46 -15.30 15.75
C ASN A 42 9.28 -14.52 14.44
N VAL A 43 8.32 -13.59 14.42
CA VAL A 43 8.00 -12.78 13.24
C VAL A 43 8.69 -11.42 13.29
N GLU A 44 9.21 -10.99 12.14
CA GLU A 44 9.71 -9.63 11.95
C GLU A 44 8.61 -8.76 11.36
N PHE A 45 8.38 -7.58 11.95
CA PHE A 45 7.45 -6.60 11.42
C PHE A 45 8.16 -5.70 10.42
N ILE A 46 7.75 -5.78 9.16
CA ILE A 46 8.31 -4.99 8.07
C ILE A 46 7.22 -4.06 7.57
N ALA A 47 7.50 -2.75 7.50
CA ALA A 47 6.60 -1.77 6.91
C ALA A 47 6.33 -2.15 5.44
N GLY A 48 5.14 -2.70 5.15
CA GLY A 48 4.76 -3.25 3.85
C GLY A 48 3.94 -2.31 2.99
N GLY A 49 3.25 -2.87 1.98
CA GLY A 49 2.39 -2.13 1.04
C GLY A 49 3.10 -1.80 -0.27
N ALA A 50 2.42 -2.01 -1.40
CA ALA A 50 3.03 -1.88 -2.73
C ALA A 50 3.63 -0.49 -2.97
N THR A 51 2.83 0.57 -2.83
CA THR A 51 3.27 1.97 -2.98
C THR A 51 4.37 2.33 -1.98
N GLN A 52 4.25 1.89 -0.73
CA GLN A 52 5.23 2.18 0.30
C GLN A 52 6.57 1.47 0.06
N ASN A 53 6.55 0.26 -0.49
CA ASN A 53 7.76 -0.42 -0.91
C ASN A 53 8.44 0.31 -2.07
N SER A 54 7.68 0.71 -3.09
CA SER A 54 8.21 1.49 -4.21
C SER A 54 8.86 2.80 -3.76
N ILE A 55 8.21 3.55 -2.87
CA ILE A 55 8.71 4.86 -2.43
C ILE A 55 9.94 4.73 -1.53
N LYS A 56 10.02 3.69 -0.68
CA LYS A 56 11.25 3.40 0.11
C LYS A 56 12.43 3.08 -0.80
N VAL A 57 12.21 2.30 -1.87
CA VAL A 57 13.27 2.02 -2.86
C VAL A 57 13.67 3.30 -3.59
N ALA A 58 12.71 4.14 -4.00
CA ALA A 58 13.02 5.43 -4.61
C ALA A 58 13.82 6.34 -3.67
N GLN A 59 13.42 6.43 -2.39
CA GLN A 59 14.11 7.18 -1.34
C GLN A 59 15.54 6.67 -1.12
N TRP A 60 15.70 5.35 -1.09
CA TRP A 60 17.02 4.72 -1.02
C TRP A 60 17.85 5.00 -2.26
N MET A 61 17.31 4.98 -3.47
CA MET A 61 18.07 5.30 -4.67
C MET A 61 18.47 6.78 -4.74
N LEU A 62 17.61 7.68 -4.28
CA LEU A 62 17.85 9.12 -4.31
C LEU A 62 18.90 9.59 -3.30
N GLN A 63 19.06 8.89 -2.18
CA GLN A 63 20.03 9.22 -1.12
C GLN A 63 19.91 10.66 -0.57
N VAL A 64 18.76 11.32 -0.75
CA VAL A 64 18.47 12.68 -0.24
C VAL A 64 17.35 12.60 0.80
N PRO A 65 17.62 12.85 2.09
CA PRO A 65 16.60 12.76 3.15
C PRO A 65 15.34 13.57 2.83
N GLY A 66 14.16 12.96 2.96
CA GLY A 66 12.88 13.63 2.74
C GLY A 66 12.60 14.03 1.28
N ALA A 67 13.35 13.50 0.31
CA ALA A 67 13.09 13.71 -1.12
C ALA A 67 11.76 13.09 -1.58
N THR A 68 11.27 12.09 -0.85
CA THR A 68 10.01 11.42 -1.14
C THR A 68 9.01 11.57 -0.01
N SER A 69 7.72 11.62 -0.37
CA SER A 69 6.62 11.63 0.58
C SER A 69 5.67 10.46 0.33
N TYR A 70 5.02 9.98 1.40
CA TYR A 70 4.05 8.90 1.33
C TYR A 70 2.81 9.22 2.17
N MET A 71 1.63 8.88 1.64
CA MET A 71 0.35 8.98 2.33
C MET A 71 -0.41 7.66 2.24
N GLY A 72 -1.06 7.28 3.34
CA GLY A 72 -1.86 6.06 3.46
C GLY A 72 -2.60 6.01 4.79
N GLY A 73 -3.48 5.03 4.98
CA GLY A 73 -4.24 4.82 6.22
C GLY A 73 -3.60 3.76 7.11
N ILE A 74 -3.52 4.02 8.41
CA ILE A 74 -3.10 3.08 9.47
C ILE A 74 -4.06 3.21 10.66
N GLY A 75 -4.07 2.22 11.55
CA GLY A 75 -4.77 2.32 12.81
C GLY A 75 -3.92 3.04 13.85
N ASN A 76 -4.56 3.62 14.86
CA ASN A 76 -3.89 4.13 16.06
C ASN A 76 -3.51 2.95 16.99
N ASP A 77 -2.52 2.16 16.54
CA ASP A 77 -2.07 0.95 17.22
C ASP A 77 -0.55 0.75 17.09
N LYS A 78 -0.03 -0.27 17.79
CA LYS A 78 1.40 -0.63 17.77
C LYS A 78 1.95 -0.90 16.36
N TYR A 79 1.12 -1.40 15.44
CA TYR A 79 1.55 -1.70 14.08
C TYR A 79 1.64 -0.43 13.24
N GLY A 80 0.71 0.52 13.45
CA GLY A 80 0.76 1.85 12.87
C GLY A 80 2.01 2.60 13.31
N GLU A 81 2.32 2.59 14.61
CA GLU A 81 3.55 3.20 15.15
C GLU A 81 4.83 2.57 14.58
N GLU A 82 4.91 1.24 14.53
CA GLU A 82 6.06 0.54 13.96
C GLU A 82 6.19 0.82 12.45
N MET A 83 5.07 1.00 11.73
CA MET A 83 5.07 1.40 10.32
C MET A 83 5.59 2.83 10.14
N LYS A 84 5.14 3.79 10.95
CA LYS A 84 5.64 5.18 10.96
C LYS A 84 7.14 5.20 11.20
N LYS A 85 7.59 4.52 12.24
CA LYS A 85 9.00 4.45 12.65
C LYS A 85 9.86 3.89 11.52
N ASN A 86 9.52 2.73 10.97
CA ASN A 86 10.32 2.08 9.94
C ASN A 86 10.37 2.88 8.63
N SER A 87 9.26 3.49 8.22
CA SER A 87 9.24 4.33 7.02
C SER A 87 10.05 5.62 7.19
N ARG A 88 10.01 6.24 8.38
CA ARG A 88 10.86 7.40 8.70
C ARG A 88 12.34 7.04 8.77
N LEU A 89 12.68 5.88 9.34
CA LEU A 89 14.05 5.34 9.35
C LEU A 89 14.58 5.09 7.94
N ALA A 90 13.71 4.74 6.99
CA ALA A 90 14.04 4.64 5.57
C ALA A 90 14.18 6.02 4.87
N GLY A 91 14.02 7.13 5.58
CA GLY A 91 14.16 8.50 5.07
C GLY A 91 12.95 9.06 4.34
N VAL A 92 11.81 8.34 4.34
CA VAL A 92 10.58 8.75 3.66
C VAL A 92 9.81 9.75 4.54
N ASN A 93 9.34 10.86 3.96
CA ASN A 93 8.41 11.77 4.63
C ASN A 93 7.00 11.18 4.64
N VAL A 94 6.65 10.48 5.71
CA VAL A 94 5.35 9.83 5.85
C VAL A 94 4.32 10.73 6.52
N GLN A 95 3.14 10.80 5.92
CA GLN A 95 1.94 11.46 6.43
C GLN A 95 0.79 10.46 6.41
N TYR A 96 0.60 9.73 7.52
CA TYR A 96 -0.45 8.74 7.61
C TYR A 96 -1.74 9.34 8.17
N TYR A 97 -2.86 8.93 7.59
CA TYR A 97 -4.17 9.05 8.22
C TYR A 97 -4.29 7.97 9.30
N GLU A 98 -4.57 8.38 10.53
CA GLU A 98 -4.73 7.48 11.67
C GLU A 98 -6.23 7.27 11.94
N ASP A 99 -6.69 6.03 11.79
CA ASP A 99 -8.05 5.63 12.13
C ASP A 99 -8.10 5.14 13.58
N GLU A 100 -9.01 5.70 14.36
CA GLU A 100 -9.15 5.41 15.80
C GLU A 100 -9.90 4.10 16.07
N THR A 101 -10.58 3.53 15.06
CA THR A 101 -11.53 2.42 15.25
C THR A 101 -11.10 1.13 14.56
N THR A 102 -10.31 1.24 13.50
CA THR A 102 -9.90 0.12 12.65
C THR A 102 -8.41 -0.16 12.87
N PRO A 103 -8.01 -1.43 13.09
CA PRO A 103 -6.60 -1.77 13.24
C PRO A 103 -5.83 -1.57 11.94
N THR A 104 -4.53 -1.34 12.06
CA THR A 104 -3.60 -1.23 10.94
C THR A 104 -3.65 -2.49 10.07
N GLY A 105 -3.63 -2.29 8.75
CA GLY A 105 -3.60 -3.39 7.79
C GLY A 105 -2.34 -4.25 7.92
N THR A 106 -2.50 -5.55 7.75
CA THR A 106 -1.43 -6.55 7.85
C THR A 106 -1.35 -7.37 6.57
N CYS A 107 -0.14 -7.82 6.22
CA CYS A 107 0.05 -8.74 5.11
C CYS A 107 0.87 -9.93 5.56
N SER A 108 0.29 -11.10 5.36
CA SER A 108 0.92 -12.37 5.64
C SER A 108 1.64 -12.84 4.39
N VAL A 109 2.96 -13.03 4.50
CA VAL A 109 3.79 -13.55 3.41
C VAL A 109 4.11 -15.01 3.71
N CYS A 110 3.69 -15.91 2.84
CA CYS A 110 4.06 -17.33 2.86
C CYS A 110 5.19 -17.55 1.88
N VAL A 111 6.29 -18.20 2.29
CA VAL A 111 7.44 -18.45 1.42
C VAL A 111 7.75 -19.94 1.40
N VAL A 112 7.55 -20.60 0.26
CA VAL A 112 7.77 -22.05 0.09
C VAL A 112 8.59 -22.26 -1.18
N GLY A 113 9.77 -22.89 -1.06
CA GLY A 113 10.59 -23.25 -2.24
C GLY A 113 11.02 -22.08 -3.14
N GLY A 114 11.02 -20.84 -2.62
CA GLY A 114 11.31 -19.62 -3.39
C GLY A 114 10.06 -18.89 -3.91
N GLU A 115 8.90 -19.53 -3.88
CA GLU A 115 7.60 -18.97 -4.22
C GLU A 115 7.05 -18.14 -3.05
N ARG A 116 6.29 -17.08 -3.37
CA ARG A 116 5.70 -16.19 -2.36
C ARG A 116 4.21 -16.02 -2.59
N SER A 117 3.42 -16.32 -1.56
CA SER A 117 2.00 -15.95 -1.53
C SER A 117 1.75 -14.87 -0.50
N LEU A 118 0.90 -13.91 -0.86
CA LEU A 118 0.57 -12.76 -0.05
C LEU A 118 -0.93 -12.76 0.24
N VAL A 119 -1.27 -12.71 1.52
CA VAL A 119 -2.65 -12.53 1.99
C VAL A 119 -2.71 -11.18 2.70
N ALA A 120 -3.47 -10.24 2.14
CA ALA A 120 -3.55 -8.87 2.65
C ALA A 120 -4.87 -8.65 3.40
N ASN A 121 -4.77 -8.29 4.68
CA ASN A 121 -5.86 -7.73 5.46
C ASN A 121 -5.70 -6.21 5.47
N LEU A 122 -6.55 -5.48 4.73
CA LEU A 122 -6.34 -4.05 4.50
C LEU A 122 -6.56 -3.18 5.76
N GLY A 123 -7.44 -3.58 6.68
CA GLY A 123 -7.71 -2.82 7.91
C GLY A 123 -7.94 -1.34 7.65
N ALA A 124 -7.30 -0.48 8.44
CA ALA A 124 -7.39 0.98 8.35
C ALA A 124 -6.94 1.57 7.00
N ALA A 125 -6.20 0.83 6.17
CA ALA A 125 -5.85 1.29 4.82
C ALA A 125 -7.10 1.48 3.95
N ASN A 126 -8.19 0.75 4.21
CA ASN A 126 -9.48 0.94 3.54
C ASN A 126 -10.27 2.13 4.07
N CYS A 127 -9.88 2.69 5.20
CA CYS A 127 -10.60 3.78 5.86
C CYS A 127 -10.05 5.16 5.51
N TYR A 128 -9.07 5.26 4.59
CA TYR A 128 -8.43 6.52 4.22
C TYR A 128 -9.45 7.58 3.78
N LYS A 129 -9.34 8.77 4.37
CA LYS A 129 -10.25 9.90 4.13
C LYS A 129 -9.60 10.96 3.25
N THR A 130 -10.31 11.41 2.23
CA THR A 130 -9.85 12.47 1.31
C THR A 130 -9.57 13.78 2.05
N GLU A 131 -10.26 14.02 3.16
CA GLU A 131 -10.06 15.19 4.03
C GLU A 131 -8.62 15.25 4.56
N HIS A 132 -7.98 14.10 4.81
CA HIS A 132 -6.58 14.04 5.19
C HIS A 132 -5.67 14.61 4.09
N LEU A 133 -5.93 14.28 2.82
CA LEU A 133 -5.18 14.80 1.66
C LEU A 133 -5.34 16.32 1.50
N LYS A 134 -6.55 16.83 1.77
CA LYS A 134 -6.88 18.26 1.62
C LYS A 134 -6.30 19.17 2.70
N ARG A 135 -5.76 18.61 3.79
CA ARG A 135 -5.15 19.43 4.84
C ARG A 135 -3.99 20.25 4.25
N PRO A 136 -3.84 21.54 4.59
CA PRO A 136 -2.86 22.41 3.96
C PRO A 136 -1.43 21.86 3.99
N GLU A 137 -1.00 21.27 5.11
CA GLU A 137 0.31 20.67 5.29
C GLU A 137 0.56 19.44 4.39
N ASN A 138 -0.49 18.69 4.08
CA ASN A 138 -0.43 17.52 3.21
C ASN A 138 -0.53 17.95 1.74
N TRP A 139 -1.44 18.86 1.42
CA TRP A 139 -1.60 19.36 0.05
C TRP A 139 -0.36 20.11 -0.44
N ALA A 140 0.36 20.81 0.45
CA ALA A 140 1.65 21.42 0.13
C ALA A 140 2.68 20.40 -0.41
N LEU A 141 2.62 19.14 0.02
CA LEU A 141 3.47 18.07 -0.51
C LEU A 141 3.08 17.69 -1.95
N VAL A 142 1.78 17.70 -2.26
CA VAL A 142 1.26 17.49 -3.62
C VAL A 142 1.72 18.64 -4.53
N GLU A 143 1.59 19.88 -4.07
CA GLU A 143 2.02 21.05 -4.84
C GLU A 143 3.53 21.06 -5.10
N LYS A 144 4.33 20.61 -4.12
CA LYS A 144 5.78 20.49 -4.26
C LYS A 144 6.23 19.32 -5.16
N ALA A 145 5.48 18.22 -5.16
CA ALA A 145 5.86 17.01 -5.90
C ALA A 145 5.83 17.21 -7.42
N LYS A 146 6.77 16.59 -8.14
CA LYS A 146 6.82 16.55 -9.61
C LYS A 146 6.32 15.22 -10.20
N TYR A 147 6.40 14.15 -9.42
CA TYR A 147 6.08 12.79 -9.81
C TYR A 147 5.10 12.18 -8.80
N PHE A 148 4.08 11.51 -9.30
CA PHE A 148 3.05 10.86 -8.49
C PHE A 148 2.92 9.41 -8.89
N TYR A 149 2.93 8.54 -7.88
CA TYR A 149 2.73 7.11 -8.05
C TYR A 149 1.64 6.64 -7.10
N ILE A 150 0.53 6.16 -7.65
CA ILE A 150 -0.60 5.62 -6.88
C ILE A 150 -0.87 4.20 -7.35
N ALA A 151 -0.75 3.22 -6.46
CA ALA A 151 -1.08 1.83 -6.81
C ALA A 151 -2.57 1.68 -7.15
N GLY A 152 -2.88 0.81 -8.13
CA GLY A 152 -4.26 0.53 -8.54
C GLY A 152 -5.18 0.00 -7.43
N PHE A 153 -4.64 -0.57 -6.36
CA PHE A 153 -5.41 -0.96 -5.17
C PHE A 153 -6.06 0.23 -4.46
N PHE A 154 -5.51 1.43 -4.58
CA PHE A 154 -6.07 2.62 -3.95
C PHE A 154 -7.36 3.11 -4.64
N LEU A 155 -7.67 2.62 -5.85
CA LEU A 155 -8.92 2.90 -6.57
C LEU A 155 -10.16 2.43 -5.81
N THR A 156 -10.04 1.37 -4.99
CA THR A 156 -11.15 0.84 -4.19
C THR A 156 -11.26 1.51 -2.81
N VAL A 157 -10.29 2.35 -2.45
CA VAL A 157 -10.21 3.00 -1.14
C VAL A 157 -10.69 4.45 -1.24
N SER A 158 -10.02 5.26 -2.06
CA SER A 158 -10.30 6.68 -2.16
C SER A 158 -10.15 7.18 -3.60
N PRO A 159 -11.12 6.85 -4.48
CA PRO A 159 -11.12 7.34 -5.85
C PRO A 159 -11.14 8.88 -5.93
N ASP A 160 -11.74 9.55 -4.95
CA ASP A 160 -11.80 11.01 -4.88
C ASP A 160 -10.40 11.61 -4.65
N SER A 161 -9.60 11.02 -3.77
CA SER A 161 -8.20 11.45 -3.57
C SER A 161 -7.39 11.32 -4.86
N ILE A 162 -7.59 10.22 -5.60
CA ILE A 162 -6.93 9.98 -6.89
C ILE A 162 -7.34 11.04 -7.90
N GLN A 163 -8.64 11.35 -7.98
CA GLN A 163 -9.15 12.35 -8.90
C GLN A 163 -8.59 13.74 -8.60
N LEU A 164 -8.56 14.16 -7.34
CA LEU A 164 -7.99 15.46 -6.93
C LEU A 164 -6.51 15.59 -7.33
N VAL A 165 -5.71 14.55 -7.06
CA VAL A 165 -4.30 14.55 -7.47
C VAL A 165 -4.17 14.57 -8.99
N ALA A 166 -4.96 13.78 -9.71
CA ALA A 166 -4.91 13.72 -11.17
C ALA A 166 -5.27 15.06 -11.82
N GLU A 167 -6.30 15.76 -11.31
CA GLU A 167 -6.68 17.10 -11.75
C GLU A 167 -5.55 18.12 -11.52
N HIS A 168 -4.92 18.10 -10.34
CA HIS A 168 -3.77 18.96 -10.06
C HIS A 168 -2.58 18.66 -10.99
N VAL A 169 -2.28 17.37 -11.22
CA VAL A 169 -1.19 16.96 -12.13
C VAL A 169 -1.45 17.45 -13.54
N ALA A 170 -2.65 17.23 -14.07
CA ALA A 170 -3.03 17.64 -15.41
C ALA A 170 -2.95 19.16 -15.59
N ALA A 171 -3.43 19.93 -14.60
CA ALA A 171 -3.40 21.39 -14.64
C ALA A 171 -1.98 21.98 -14.54
N ASN A 172 -1.01 21.23 -13.98
CA ASN A 172 0.34 21.72 -13.70
C ASN A 172 1.44 20.99 -14.51
N ASN A 173 1.06 20.21 -15.53
CA ASN A 173 1.97 19.46 -16.39
C ASN A 173 2.98 18.58 -15.62
N LYS A 174 2.47 17.84 -14.62
CA LYS A 174 3.27 16.94 -13.77
C LYS A 174 3.15 15.48 -14.25
N ILE A 175 3.96 14.58 -13.69
CA ILE A 175 3.97 13.17 -14.10
C ILE A 175 3.14 12.34 -13.11
N PHE A 176 2.17 11.59 -13.64
CA PHE A 176 1.30 10.72 -12.86
C PHE A 176 1.34 9.29 -13.38
N THR A 177 1.45 8.32 -12.47
CA THR A 177 1.57 6.89 -12.83
C THR A 177 0.69 6.04 -11.92
N ILE A 178 -0.10 5.15 -12.55
CA ILE A 178 -0.85 4.09 -11.88
C ILE A 178 -0.49 2.75 -12.53
N PRO A 179 0.11 1.79 -11.79
CA PRO A 179 0.34 0.45 -12.31
C PRO A 179 -0.96 -0.38 -12.31
N LEU A 180 -1.17 -1.13 -13.38
CA LEU A 180 -2.30 -2.06 -13.53
C LEU A 180 -2.01 -3.38 -12.79
N LEU A 181 -2.13 -3.38 -11.47
CA LEU A 181 -1.78 -4.54 -10.63
C LEU A 181 -2.90 -5.60 -10.48
N SER A 182 -4.06 -5.42 -11.12
CA SER A 182 -5.13 -6.44 -11.17
C SER A 182 -6.07 -6.27 -12.37
N VAL A 183 -6.60 -7.38 -12.90
CA VAL A 183 -7.57 -7.43 -14.02
C VAL A 183 -8.84 -6.63 -13.73
N SER A 184 -9.24 -6.51 -12.47
CA SER A 184 -10.38 -5.69 -12.05
C SER A 184 -10.08 -4.19 -12.18
N SER A 185 -8.88 -3.75 -11.78
CA SER A 185 -8.43 -2.36 -11.90
C SER A 185 -8.32 -1.92 -13.36
N SER A 186 -7.89 -2.79 -14.27
CA SER A 186 -7.78 -2.45 -15.70
C SER A 186 -9.13 -2.27 -16.38
N ARG A 187 -10.17 -3.04 -15.98
CA ARG A 187 -11.55 -2.84 -16.45
C ARG A 187 -12.17 -1.56 -15.90
N MET A 188 -11.95 -1.27 -14.61
CA MET A 188 -12.45 -0.05 -13.97
C MET A 188 -11.79 1.21 -14.52
N CYS A 189 -10.46 1.19 -14.71
CA CYS A 189 -9.71 2.30 -15.27
C CYS A 189 -10.14 2.57 -16.73
N ARG A 190 -10.27 1.52 -17.57
CA ARG A 190 -10.82 1.65 -18.92
C ARG A 190 -12.23 2.24 -18.93
N ARG A 191 -13.13 1.78 -18.05
CA ARG A 191 -14.53 2.23 -18.02
C ARG A 191 -14.67 3.68 -17.55
N LYS A 192 -13.88 4.12 -16.57
CA LYS A 192 -13.91 5.53 -16.11
C LYS A 192 -13.19 6.49 -17.06
N LEU A 193 -12.11 6.05 -17.71
CA LEU A 193 -11.43 6.85 -18.74
C LEU A 193 -12.25 6.95 -20.03
N SER A 194 -12.89 5.85 -20.49
CA SER A 194 -13.75 5.87 -21.69
C SER A 194 -14.96 6.78 -21.57
N LEU A 195 -15.46 6.98 -20.35
CA LEU A 195 -16.61 7.85 -20.08
C LEU A 195 -16.24 9.34 -20.11
N LYS A 196 -14.95 9.69 -19.96
CA LYS A 196 -14.49 11.08 -19.95
C LYS A 196 -13.79 11.48 -21.26
N ASP A 197 -13.13 10.55 -21.94
CA ASP A 197 -12.52 10.80 -23.26
C ASP A 197 -12.43 9.49 -24.07
N PRO A 198 -13.31 9.29 -25.07
CA PRO A 198 -13.31 8.11 -25.93
C PRO A 198 -12.04 7.94 -26.79
N SER A 199 -11.23 9.00 -26.96
CA SER A 199 -10.06 8.96 -27.83
C SER A 199 -8.84 8.24 -27.23
N LEU A 200 -8.83 8.02 -25.91
CA LEU A 200 -7.74 7.37 -25.17
C LEU A 200 -7.70 5.83 -25.29
N ILE A 201 -8.52 5.24 -26.15
CA ILE A 201 -8.69 3.77 -26.27
C ILE A 201 -8.22 3.21 -27.63
N ASN A 202 -7.78 4.06 -28.55
CA ASN A 202 -7.18 3.62 -29.82
C ASN A 202 -5.66 3.60 -29.77
#